data_AF-A0A1M6QHD1-F1
#
_entry.id   AF-A0A1M6QHD1-F1
#
_cell.length_a   1.000
_cell.length_b   1.000
_cell.length_c   1.000
_cell.angle_alpha   90.00
_cell.angle_beta   90.00
_cell.angle_gamma   90.00
#
_symmetry.space_group_name_H-M   'P 1'
#
loop_
_entity.id
_entity.type
_entity.pdbx_description
1 polymer ?
#
loop_
_entity_poly.entity_id
_entity_poly.type
_entity_poly.pdbx_seq_one_letter_code
_entity_poly.pdbx_strand_id
1 'polypeptide(L)'
;MGSDQRIVRCARVSYSKDDKEVDVNRDKALLKYLYENRHTSVFEHVVIAFEGSKEEWLNLISSVDNPTFQAYYSGGYVWMNLRNLMKAVNFIPQVVLEAVKEKLPTCYALLTNQDIQNTNYTLDSSFVKNRMETSSGWIGLVDSLELDTDMDYYTFVVECPLFVARQWFRHRFGSFNEVSRRYTSYNISFYIPSILRVQSKYNKQASEDEPIENQQEYLSLIEVHLKESLNLYNRLVEVGVAKELARGVLPQFMKTRFYWTVPRISLDNFISLREDRHAQKEIREFALAIKSMVGYKGTEKKASF
;
A
#
# COMPACT_ATOMS: atom_id res chain seq x y z
N MET A 1 5.89 -7.40 11.91
CA MET A 1 4.92 -7.63 10.82
C MET A 1 5.67 -7.73 9.50
N GLY A 2 5.25 -8.63 8.61
CA GLY A 2 5.93 -8.92 7.35
C GLY A 2 6.91 -10.10 7.40
N SER A 3 7.41 -10.46 6.22
CA SER A 3 8.32 -11.58 5.93
C SER A 3 9.29 -11.20 4.81
N ASP A 4 10.29 -12.05 4.50
CA ASP A 4 11.16 -11.84 3.34
C ASP A 4 10.31 -11.74 2.04
N GLN A 5 9.30 -12.61 1.92
CA GLN A 5 8.39 -12.61 0.78
C GLN A 5 7.49 -11.38 0.68
N ARG A 6 7.16 -10.72 1.80
CA ARG A 6 6.35 -9.50 1.79
C ARG A 6 6.95 -8.43 0.87
N ILE A 7 8.25 -8.24 0.97
CA ILE A 7 8.98 -7.21 0.19
C ILE A 7 8.91 -7.54 -1.30
N VAL A 8 9.06 -8.81 -1.67
CA VAL A 8 8.95 -9.27 -3.06
C VAL A 8 7.53 -9.12 -3.61
N ARG A 9 6.51 -9.53 -2.84
CA ARG A 9 5.10 -9.36 -3.23
C ARG A 9 4.74 -7.90 -3.39
N CYS A 10 5.21 -7.03 -2.48
CA CYS A 10 5.05 -5.59 -2.62
C CYS A 10 5.72 -5.10 -3.91
N ALA A 11 6.97 -5.47 -4.18
CA ALA A 11 7.69 -5.05 -5.39
C ALA A 11 6.98 -5.46 -6.70
N ARG A 12 6.40 -6.66 -6.72
CA ARG A 12 5.63 -7.18 -7.88
C ARG A 12 4.19 -6.64 -7.91
N VAL A 13 3.70 -6.12 -6.79
CA VAL A 13 2.28 -5.80 -6.55
C VAL A 13 1.40 -7.02 -6.88
N SER A 14 1.91 -8.22 -6.59
CA SER A 14 1.22 -9.49 -6.80
C SER A 14 0.48 -9.94 -5.54
N TYR A 15 -0.65 -10.65 -5.74
CA TYR A 15 -1.45 -11.20 -4.65
C TYR A 15 -2.26 -12.45 -5.09
N SER A 16 -1.90 -13.63 -4.59
CA SER A 16 -2.57 -14.96 -4.69
C SER A 16 -2.90 -15.53 -6.09
N LYS A 17 -2.83 -16.86 -6.24
CA LYS A 17 -3.14 -17.73 -7.42
C LYS A 17 -2.56 -17.39 -8.80
N ASP A 18 -2.17 -16.15 -9.07
CA ASP A 18 -1.44 -15.73 -10.28
C ASP A 18 0.06 -16.08 -10.20
N ASP A 19 0.57 -16.31 -8.99
CA ASP A 19 1.89 -16.91 -8.79
C ASP A 19 1.72 -18.44 -8.89
N LYS A 20 2.42 -19.03 -9.88
CA LYS A 20 2.89 -20.42 -9.83
C LYS A 20 3.62 -20.66 -8.49
N GLU A 21 3.97 -21.90 -8.18
CA GLU A 21 4.78 -22.24 -6.99
C GLU A 21 5.86 -21.18 -6.70
N VAL A 22 5.97 -20.78 -5.43
CA VAL A 22 6.91 -19.74 -5.01
C VAL A 22 8.33 -20.17 -5.35
N ASP A 23 8.94 -19.51 -6.33
CA ASP A 23 10.35 -19.69 -6.66
C ASP A 23 11.20 -18.84 -5.70
N VAL A 24 11.62 -19.47 -4.61
CA VAL A 24 12.45 -18.86 -3.56
C VAL A 24 13.76 -18.30 -4.12
N ASN A 25 14.38 -18.96 -5.09
CA ASN A 25 15.64 -18.51 -5.66
C ASN A 25 15.45 -17.23 -6.46
N ARG A 26 14.39 -17.16 -7.26
CA ARG A 26 14.01 -15.95 -7.99
C ARG A 26 13.64 -14.81 -7.05
N ASP A 27 12.94 -15.10 -5.97
CA ASP A 27 12.58 -14.12 -4.95
C ASP A 27 13.81 -13.54 -4.24
N LYS A 28 14.75 -14.40 -3.82
CA LYS A 28 16.05 -13.98 -3.24
C LYS A 28 16.86 -13.12 -4.21
N ALA A 29 16.94 -13.51 -5.48
CA ALA A 29 17.62 -12.72 -6.51
C ALA A 29 16.99 -11.34 -6.69
N LEU A 30 15.65 -11.27 -6.64
CA LEU A 30 14.93 -10.00 -6.72
C LEU A 30 15.16 -9.14 -5.46
N LEU A 31 15.14 -9.72 -4.26
CA LEU A 31 15.48 -8.99 -3.02
C LEU A 31 16.87 -8.36 -3.09
N LYS A 32 17.86 -9.14 -3.51
CA LYS A 32 19.23 -8.65 -3.71
C LYS A 32 19.27 -7.49 -4.71
N TYR A 33 18.65 -7.67 -5.87
CA TYR A 33 18.57 -6.62 -6.88
C TYR A 33 17.93 -5.33 -6.35
N LEU A 34 16.82 -5.43 -5.61
CA LEU A 34 16.13 -4.27 -5.02
C LEU A 34 17.01 -3.55 -4.00
N TYR A 35 17.73 -4.30 -3.17
CA TYR A 35 18.66 -3.76 -2.18
C TYR A 35 19.84 -3.04 -2.83
N GLU A 36 20.53 -3.70 -3.77
CA GLU A 36 21.70 -3.17 -4.47
C GLU A 36 21.38 -1.91 -5.30
N ASN A 37 20.19 -1.86 -5.91
CA ASN A 37 19.73 -0.71 -6.69
C ASN A 37 19.04 0.36 -5.82
N ARG A 38 19.08 0.23 -4.49
CA ARG A 38 18.47 1.16 -3.52
C ARG A 38 16.97 1.39 -3.73
N HIS A 39 16.27 0.42 -4.31
CA HIS A 39 14.81 0.40 -4.44
C HIS A 39 14.18 0.04 -3.08
N THR A 40 14.28 0.98 -2.16
CA THR A 40 14.10 0.73 -0.72
C THR A 40 12.65 0.94 -0.24
N SER A 41 11.73 1.41 -1.10
CA SER A 41 10.32 1.68 -0.73
C SER A 41 9.56 0.42 -0.36
N VAL A 42 9.87 -0.69 -1.04
CA VAL A 42 9.25 -1.98 -0.78
C VAL A 42 9.59 -2.55 0.60
N PHE A 43 10.71 -2.12 1.19
CA PHE A 43 11.11 -2.49 2.55
C PHE A 43 10.31 -1.73 3.62
N GLU A 44 9.60 -0.66 3.25
CA GLU A 44 8.74 0.06 4.21
C GLU A 44 7.49 -0.73 4.62
N HIS A 45 7.15 -1.78 3.86
CA HIS A 45 6.02 -2.67 4.15
C HIS A 45 6.36 -3.77 5.18
N VAL A 46 7.55 -3.73 5.76
CA VAL A 46 7.94 -4.53 6.93
C VAL A 46 8.11 -3.57 8.09
N VAL A 47 7.40 -3.85 9.19
CA VAL A 47 7.37 -3.00 10.38
C VAL A 47 7.89 -3.77 11.58
N ILE A 48 8.78 -3.10 12.31
CA ILE A 48 9.41 -3.56 13.54
C ILE A 48 8.90 -2.68 14.69
N ALA A 49 8.49 -3.32 15.77
CA ALA A 49 8.24 -2.70 17.06
C ALA A 49 8.98 -3.48 18.12
N PHE A 50 9.62 -2.80 19.06
CA PHE A 50 10.28 -3.42 20.21
C PHE A 50 10.12 -2.54 21.43
N GLU A 51 10.14 -3.16 22.62
CA GLU A 51 10.03 -2.44 23.89
C GLU A 51 11.19 -1.48 24.07
N GLY A 52 10.88 -0.29 24.55
CA GLY A 52 11.88 0.73 24.84
C GLY A 52 11.26 1.90 25.58
N SER A 53 12.10 2.64 26.29
CA SER A 53 11.75 3.90 26.93
C SER A 53 11.74 5.05 25.92
N LYS A 54 11.07 6.14 26.29
CA LYS A 54 11.09 7.38 25.51
C LYS A 54 12.52 7.94 25.39
N GLU A 55 13.35 7.74 26.40
CA GLU A 55 14.75 8.17 26.41
C GLU A 55 15.58 7.37 25.40
N GLU A 56 15.43 6.03 25.36
CA GLU A 56 16.09 5.20 24.36
C GLU A 56 15.67 5.56 22.93
N TRP A 57 14.39 5.87 22.70
CA TRP A 57 13.93 6.39 21.42
C TRP A 57 14.60 7.73 21.05
N LEU A 58 14.65 8.69 21.98
CA LEU A 58 15.30 9.99 21.72
C LEU A 58 16.79 9.80 21.41
N ASN A 59 17.48 8.94 22.17
CA ASN A 59 18.88 8.60 21.94
C ASN A 59 19.10 7.96 20.57
N LEU A 60 18.19 7.09 20.13
CA LEU A 60 18.25 6.50 18.78
C LEU A 60 18.10 7.57 17.70
N ILE A 61 17.11 8.46 17.82
CA ILE A 61 16.87 9.55 16.86
C ILE A 61 18.09 10.48 16.78
N SER A 62 18.71 10.82 17.92
CA SER A 62 19.87 11.71 17.95
C SER A 62 21.15 11.06 17.43
N SER A 63 21.25 9.73 17.46
CA SER A 63 22.47 9.01 17.07
C SER A 63 22.56 8.74 15.57
N VAL A 64 21.43 8.67 14.87
CA VAL A 64 21.40 8.38 13.44
C VAL A 64 21.56 9.66 12.62
N ASP A 65 22.75 9.87 12.05
CA ASP A 65 23.05 11.01 11.17
C ASP A 65 22.44 10.80 9.77
N ASN A 66 21.12 10.84 9.70
CA ASN A 66 20.37 10.82 8.45
C ASN A 66 19.06 11.61 8.60
N PRO A 67 18.88 12.74 7.90
CA PRO A 67 17.71 13.60 8.05
C PRO A 67 16.40 12.94 7.59
N THR A 68 16.47 11.79 6.91
CA THR A 68 15.31 11.00 6.47
C THR A 68 15.04 9.80 7.35
N PHE A 69 15.81 9.62 8.44
CA PHE A 69 15.55 8.57 9.42
C PHE A 69 14.27 8.88 10.19
N GLN A 70 13.44 7.86 10.35
CA GLN A 70 12.18 7.96 11.08
C GLN A 70 12.04 6.76 12.00
N ALA A 71 11.84 7.03 13.28
CA ALA A 71 11.36 6.09 14.28
C ALA A 71 10.35 6.82 15.17
N TYR A 72 9.35 6.10 15.65
CA TYR A 72 8.26 6.67 16.43
C TYR A 72 8.19 5.99 17.80
N TYR A 73 7.69 6.70 18.80
CA TYR A 73 7.48 6.16 20.13
C TYR A 73 5.99 6.18 20.48
N SER A 74 5.46 5.04 20.91
CA SER A 74 4.09 4.96 21.43
C SER A 74 3.92 3.74 22.33
N GLY A 75 3.25 3.92 23.47
CA GLY A 75 2.87 2.83 24.37
C GLY A 75 4.01 1.99 24.95
N GLY A 76 5.21 2.56 25.11
CA GLY A 76 6.38 1.79 25.58
C GLY A 76 7.13 1.03 24.48
N TYR A 77 6.82 1.33 23.22
CA TYR A 77 7.46 0.70 22.07
C TYR A 77 8.09 1.73 21.14
N VAL A 78 9.23 1.35 20.56
CA VAL A 78 9.88 2.03 19.44
C VAL A 78 9.44 1.36 18.14
N TRP A 79 8.88 2.15 17.23
CA TRP A 79 8.32 1.71 15.96
C TRP A 79 9.16 2.24 14.80
N MET A 80 9.48 1.37 13.85
CA MET A 80 10.10 1.78 12.59
C MET A 80 9.81 0.76 11.48
N ASN A 81 9.93 1.18 10.23
CA ASN A 81 9.94 0.24 9.12
C ASN A 81 11.36 -0.30 8.85
N LEU A 82 11.46 -1.40 8.11
CA LEU A 82 12.73 -2.06 7.83
C LEU A 82 13.70 -1.13 7.09
N ARG A 83 13.22 -0.24 6.20
CA ARG A 83 14.06 0.78 5.56
C ARG A 83 14.78 1.65 6.58
N ASN A 84 14.08 2.13 7.60
CA ASN A 84 14.67 2.94 8.65
C ASN A 84 15.61 2.13 9.55
N LEU A 85 15.27 0.87 9.84
CA LEU A 85 16.16 -0.05 10.54
C LEU A 85 17.51 -0.20 9.82
N MET A 86 17.52 -0.31 8.48
CA MET A 86 18.78 -0.43 7.72
C MET A 86 19.70 0.78 7.91
N LYS A 87 19.13 1.98 8.10
CA LYS A 87 19.89 3.22 8.34
C LYS A 87 20.46 3.28 9.76
N ALA A 88 19.85 2.56 10.69
CA ALA A 88 20.13 2.63 12.11
C ALA A 88 20.77 1.36 12.68
N VAL A 89 21.16 0.39 11.83
CA VAL A 89 21.54 -0.97 12.25
C VAL A 89 22.56 -1.02 13.39
N ASN A 90 23.52 -0.09 13.42
CA ASN A 90 24.57 -0.01 14.44
C ASN A 90 24.08 0.51 15.81
N PHE A 91 22.87 1.05 15.88
CA PHE A 91 22.25 1.61 17.07
C PHE A 91 21.07 0.77 17.56
N ILE A 92 20.70 -0.29 16.84
CA ILE A 92 19.60 -1.18 17.22
C ILE A 92 20.11 -2.19 18.25
N PRO A 93 19.37 -2.45 19.35
CA PRO A 93 19.75 -3.46 20.33
C PRO A 93 19.96 -4.84 19.68
N GLN A 94 21.00 -5.55 20.10
CA GLN A 94 21.38 -6.84 19.51
C GLN A 94 20.23 -7.87 19.57
N VAL A 95 19.47 -7.90 20.65
CA VAL A 95 18.29 -8.77 20.81
C VAL A 95 17.22 -8.52 19.73
N VAL A 96 17.06 -7.26 19.31
CA VAL A 96 16.12 -6.89 18.23
C VAL A 96 16.67 -7.36 16.88
N LEU A 97 17.98 -7.21 16.64
CA LEU A 97 18.63 -7.71 15.43
C LEU A 97 18.56 -9.24 15.31
N GLU A 98 18.66 -9.97 16.42
CA GLU A 98 18.47 -11.42 16.47
C GLU A 98 17.04 -11.82 16.12
N ALA A 99 16.04 -11.12 16.64
CA ALA A 99 14.63 -11.32 16.27
C ALA A 99 14.39 -11.00 14.78
N VAL A 100 15.03 -9.96 14.24
CA VAL A 100 15.00 -9.65 12.80
C VAL A 100 15.64 -10.78 11.99
N LYS A 101 16.77 -11.34 12.41
CA LYS A 101 17.42 -12.48 11.75
C LYS A 101 16.51 -13.71 11.73
N GLU A 102 15.78 -13.97 12.80
CA GLU A 102 14.84 -15.10 12.86
C GLU A 102 13.64 -14.90 11.91
N LYS A 103 13.05 -13.71 11.90
CA LYS A 103 11.85 -13.40 11.10
C LYS A 103 12.13 -13.09 9.64
N LEU A 104 13.29 -12.52 9.34
CA LEU A 104 13.69 -12.02 8.03
C LEU A 104 15.13 -12.46 7.70
N PRO A 105 15.41 -13.79 7.73
CA PRO A 105 16.75 -14.33 7.59
C PRO A 105 17.46 -13.89 6.30
N THR A 106 16.74 -13.82 5.18
CA THR A 106 17.32 -13.38 3.92
C THR A 106 17.61 -11.88 3.93
N CYS A 107 16.69 -11.06 4.44
CA CYS A 107 16.94 -9.62 4.55
C CYS A 107 18.07 -9.30 5.53
N TYR A 108 18.14 -9.99 6.67
CA TYR A 108 19.22 -9.83 7.63
C TYR A 108 20.59 -10.12 7.01
N ALA A 109 20.69 -11.19 6.21
CA ALA A 109 21.91 -11.49 5.47
C ALA A 109 22.29 -10.36 4.50
N LEU A 110 21.32 -9.75 3.80
CA LEU A 110 21.57 -8.58 2.96
C LEU A 110 22.11 -7.38 3.77
N LEU A 111 21.52 -7.11 4.94
CA LEU A 111 21.95 -6.01 5.82
C LEU A 111 23.38 -6.18 6.34
N THR A 112 23.80 -7.43 6.51
CA THR A 112 25.11 -7.78 7.08
C THR A 112 26.13 -8.20 6.02
N ASN A 113 25.83 -8.00 4.73
CA ASN A 113 26.66 -8.40 3.58
C ASN A 113 27.05 -9.90 3.60
N GLN A 114 26.15 -10.76 4.07
CA GLN A 114 26.30 -12.21 4.05
C GLN A 114 25.73 -12.81 2.76
N ASP A 115 26.15 -14.03 2.43
CA ASP A 115 25.58 -14.77 1.31
C ASP A 115 24.12 -15.14 1.58
N ILE A 116 23.25 -14.85 0.61
CA ILE A 116 21.81 -15.09 0.68
C ILE A 116 21.39 -16.44 0.10
N GLN A 117 22.26 -17.12 -0.67
CA GLN A 117 21.89 -18.37 -1.35
C GLN A 117 21.42 -19.43 -0.33
N ASN A 118 22.14 -19.53 0.78
CA ASN A 118 21.94 -20.55 1.81
C ASN A 118 21.10 -20.09 3.02
N THR A 119 20.53 -18.89 2.99
CA THR A 119 19.65 -18.43 4.08
C THR A 119 18.33 -19.16 4.07
N ASN A 120 17.70 -19.29 5.23
CA ASN A 120 16.26 -19.55 5.29
C ASN A 120 15.50 -18.41 4.59
N TYR A 121 14.27 -18.67 4.17
CA TYR A 121 13.40 -17.68 3.53
C TYR A 121 12.01 -17.73 4.15
N THR A 122 11.54 -16.61 4.68
CA THR A 122 10.21 -16.56 5.29
C THR A 122 9.13 -16.22 4.27
N LEU A 123 8.18 -17.15 4.12
CA LEU A 123 6.98 -16.94 3.33
C LEU A 123 6.00 -16.04 4.08
N ASP A 124 5.25 -15.27 3.31
CA ASP A 124 4.15 -14.47 3.84
C ASP A 124 2.98 -15.42 4.13
N SER A 125 2.81 -15.74 5.42
CA SER A 125 1.78 -16.67 5.92
C SER A 125 0.35 -16.22 5.63
N SER A 126 0.20 -14.93 5.28
CA SER A 126 -1.07 -14.26 5.11
C SER A 126 -1.33 -14.00 3.63
N PHE A 127 -2.09 -14.90 3.00
CA PHE A 127 -2.98 -14.47 1.93
C PHE A 127 -3.96 -13.42 2.54
N VAL A 128 -4.42 -12.40 1.79
CA VAL A 128 -5.45 -11.40 2.17
C VAL A 128 -6.47 -12.12 3.05
N LYS A 129 -6.38 -11.82 4.35
CA LYS A 129 -7.11 -12.51 5.41
C LYS A 129 -8.60 -12.19 5.31
N ASN A 130 -8.91 -10.98 4.84
CA ASN A 130 -10.25 -10.47 4.70
C ASN A 130 -10.29 -9.54 3.48
N ARG A 131 -10.92 -10.00 2.39
CA ARG A 131 -11.16 -9.20 1.18
C ARG A 131 -12.60 -8.71 1.19
N MET A 132 -12.79 -7.41 0.97
CA MET A 132 -14.10 -6.81 0.78
C MET A 132 -14.19 -6.10 -0.56
N GLU A 133 -15.30 -6.32 -1.25
CA GLU A 133 -15.66 -5.62 -2.48
C GLU A 133 -16.33 -4.28 -2.15
N THR A 134 -16.13 -3.32 -3.06
CA THR A 134 -16.81 -2.03 -3.11
C THR A 134 -17.41 -1.86 -4.51
N SER A 135 -18.18 -0.80 -4.76
CA SER A 135 -18.71 -0.55 -6.11
C SER A 135 -17.61 -0.26 -7.13
N SER A 136 -16.43 0.19 -6.70
CA SER A 136 -15.35 0.65 -7.60
C SER A 136 -14.08 -0.21 -7.60
N GLY A 137 -14.02 -1.25 -6.77
CA GLY A 137 -12.87 -2.11 -6.61
C GLY A 137 -12.92 -2.90 -5.31
N TRP A 138 -11.77 -3.29 -4.76
CA TRP A 138 -11.73 -4.10 -3.55
C TRP A 138 -10.51 -3.77 -2.68
N ILE A 139 -10.64 -4.08 -1.40
CA ILE A 139 -9.56 -3.94 -0.42
C ILE A 139 -9.38 -5.25 0.35
N GLY A 140 -8.14 -5.58 0.66
CA GLY A 140 -7.78 -6.76 1.41
C GLY A 140 -6.84 -6.43 2.55
N LEU A 141 -7.20 -6.78 3.79
CA LEU A 141 -6.26 -6.76 4.91
C LEU A 141 -5.28 -7.92 4.75
N VAL A 142 -3.99 -7.62 4.72
CA VAL A 142 -2.94 -8.61 4.51
C VAL A 142 -2.21 -8.96 5.81
N ASP A 143 -1.84 -7.96 6.60
CA ASP A 143 -1.13 -8.18 7.86
C ASP A 143 -1.37 -7.03 8.84
N SER A 144 -1.19 -7.29 10.12
CA SER A 144 -1.26 -6.26 11.17
C SER A 144 -0.22 -6.52 12.28
N LEU A 145 0.19 -5.45 12.96
CA LEU A 145 0.96 -5.47 14.20
C LEU A 145 0.22 -4.61 15.22
N GLU A 146 -0.43 -5.26 16.17
CA GLU A 146 -1.27 -4.60 17.16
C GLU A 146 -0.65 -4.83 18.54
N LEU A 147 -0.22 -3.72 19.16
CA LEU A 147 0.32 -3.66 20.53
C LEU A 147 -0.53 -2.72 21.39
N ASP A 148 -1.77 -2.46 20.96
CA ASP A 148 -2.73 -1.53 21.55
C ASP A 148 -2.21 -0.11 21.70
N THR A 149 -1.56 0.39 20.64
CA THR A 149 -1.03 1.75 20.57
C THR A 149 -1.57 2.53 19.37
N ASP A 150 -1.43 3.85 19.40
CA ASP A 150 -1.72 4.71 18.24
C ASP A 150 -0.78 4.47 17.04
N MET A 151 0.24 3.63 17.23
CA MET A 151 1.19 3.21 16.19
C MET A 151 0.98 1.75 15.76
N ASP A 152 -0.12 1.08 16.13
CA ASP A 152 -0.45 -0.23 15.57
C ASP A 152 -0.43 -0.15 14.02
N TYR A 153 0.23 -1.08 13.34
CA TYR A 153 0.39 -1.01 11.88
C TYR A 153 -0.51 -2.01 11.17
N TYR A 154 -1.02 -1.59 10.01
CA TYR A 154 -1.83 -2.42 9.14
C TYR A 154 -1.27 -2.36 7.72
N THR A 155 -1.33 -3.48 7.00
CA THR A 155 -0.98 -3.55 5.58
C THR A 155 -2.17 -4.04 4.77
N PHE A 156 -2.58 -3.24 3.80
CA PHE A 156 -3.66 -3.53 2.86
C PHE A 156 -3.13 -3.72 1.44
N VAL A 157 -3.84 -4.50 0.63
CA VAL A 157 -3.81 -4.40 -0.83
C VAL A 157 -5.12 -3.78 -1.28
N VAL A 158 -5.04 -2.80 -2.16
CA VAL A 158 -6.19 -2.07 -2.69
C VAL A 158 -6.16 -2.15 -4.19
N GLU A 159 -7.30 -2.44 -4.81
CA GLU A 159 -7.54 -2.21 -6.23
C GLU A 159 -8.70 -1.24 -6.40
N CYS A 160 -8.46 -0.10 -7.06
CA CYS A 160 -9.46 0.96 -7.23
C CYS A 160 -9.17 1.79 -8.49
N PRO A 161 -10.09 2.65 -8.97
CA PRO A 161 -9.83 3.53 -10.10
C PRO A 161 -8.72 4.54 -9.81
N LEU A 162 -8.01 5.02 -10.84
CA LEU A 162 -6.95 6.01 -10.67
C LEU A 162 -7.42 7.26 -9.91
N PHE A 163 -8.61 7.79 -10.21
CA PHE A 163 -9.11 8.99 -9.52
C PHE A 163 -9.36 8.76 -8.01
N VAL A 164 -9.65 7.53 -7.58
CA VAL A 164 -9.76 7.16 -6.17
C VAL A 164 -8.37 7.06 -5.54
N ALA A 165 -7.44 6.37 -6.21
CA ALA A 165 -6.06 6.24 -5.76
C ALA A 165 -5.40 7.63 -5.57
N ARG A 166 -5.65 8.58 -6.48
CA ARG A 166 -5.16 9.96 -6.38
C ARG A 166 -5.66 10.70 -5.13
N GLN A 167 -6.88 10.44 -4.68
CA GLN A 167 -7.40 10.98 -3.41
C GLN A 167 -6.80 10.26 -2.19
N TRP A 168 -6.57 8.96 -2.32
CA TRP A 168 -5.97 8.13 -1.29
C TRP A 168 -4.54 8.56 -0.97
N PHE A 169 -3.71 8.75 -1.99
CA PHE A 169 -2.30 9.11 -1.85
C PHE A 169 -2.06 10.54 -1.30
N ARG A 170 -3.12 11.30 -1.00
CA ARG A 170 -3.02 12.54 -0.23
C ARG A 170 -2.80 12.30 1.26
N HIS A 171 -3.06 11.09 1.74
CA HIS A 171 -2.77 10.65 3.10
C HIS A 171 -1.31 10.23 3.20
N ARG A 172 -0.47 11.17 3.65
CA ARG A 172 1.00 11.08 3.53
C ARG A 172 1.68 10.21 4.58
N PHE A 173 1.03 9.98 5.73
CA PHE A 173 1.62 9.15 6.78
C PHE A 173 1.32 7.67 6.54
N GLY A 174 2.16 7.05 5.73
CA GLY A 174 2.05 5.64 5.34
C GLY A 174 2.96 5.37 4.14
N SER A 175 3.07 4.10 3.79
CA SER A 175 3.92 3.62 2.70
C SER A 175 3.05 3.01 1.62
N PHE A 176 3.31 3.39 0.37
CA PHE A 176 2.57 2.93 -0.79
C PHE A 176 3.51 2.26 -1.78
N ASN A 177 3.07 1.15 -2.38
CA ASN A 177 3.73 0.58 -3.55
C ASN A 177 2.68 0.20 -4.61
N GLU A 178 2.61 0.99 -5.68
CA GLU A 178 1.64 0.86 -6.77
C GLU A 178 2.20 0.08 -7.95
N VAL A 179 1.33 -0.67 -8.65
CA VAL A 179 1.72 -1.46 -9.81
C VAL A 179 2.36 -0.58 -10.89
N SER A 180 3.61 -0.88 -11.22
CA SER A 180 4.32 -0.16 -12.27
C SER A 180 3.88 -0.66 -13.65
N ARG A 181 3.00 0.12 -14.28
CA ARG A 181 2.53 -0.10 -15.66
C ARG A 181 3.60 0.13 -16.74
N ARG A 182 4.86 0.33 -16.34
CA ARG A 182 6.03 0.37 -17.24
C ARG A 182 6.51 -1.03 -17.60
N TYR A 183 6.29 -2.01 -16.73
CA TYR A 183 6.94 -3.34 -16.80
C TYR A 183 5.97 -4.54 -16.77
N THR A 184 4.67 -4.34 -16.61
CA THR A 184 3.73 -5.45 -16.28
C THR A 184 2.80 -5.88 -17.41
N SER A 185 2.51 -7.18 -17.41
CA SER A 185 1.53 -7.90 -18.23
C SER A 185 0.13 -7.95 -17.59
N TYR A 186 -0.16 -7.05 -16.65
CA TYR A 186 -1.45 -7.05 -15.96
C TYR A 186 -2.56 -6.64 -16.93
N ASN A 187 -3.66 -7.40 -16.95
CA ASN A 187 -4.81 -7.10 -17.77
C ASN A 187 -5.38 -5.73 -17.36
N ILE A 188 -5.32 -4.77 -18.28
CA ILE A 188 -5.88 -3.44 -18.06
C ILE A 188 -7.39 -3.60 -17.91
N SER A 189 -7.90 -3.23 -16.75
CA SER A 189 -9.33 -3.19 -16.45
C SER A 189 -9.76 -1.77 -16.08
N PHE A 190 -11.05 -1.52 -16.27
CA PHE A 190 -11.67 -0.22 -16.02
C PHE A 190 -12.80 -0.37 -15.01
N TYR A 191 -13.05 0.70 -14.27
CA TYR A 191 -14.26 0.88 -13.50
C TYR A 191 -15.36 1.43 -14.41
N ILE A 192 -16.53 0.79 -14.35
CA ILE A 192 -17.74 1.27 -14.98
C ILE A 192 -18.76 1.41 -13.84
N PRO A 193 -19.27 2.64 -13.58
CA PRO A 193 -20.23 2.85 -12.52
C PRO A 193 -21.56 2.17 -12.84
N SER A 194 -22.24 1.61 -11.84
CA SER A 194 -23.60 1.06 -12.01
C SER A 194 -24.65 2.15 -12.23
N ILE A 195 -24.38 3.36 -11.74
CA ILE A 195 -25.23 4.54 -11.94
C ILE A 195 -24.37 5.77 -12.24
N LEU A 196 -24.80 6.58 -13.19
CA LEU A 196 -24.23 7.91 -13.43
C LEU A 196 -24.96 8.92 -12.54
N ARG A 197 -24.34 9.30 -11.43
CA ARG A 197 -24.96 10.13 -10.38
C ARG A 197 -25.09 11.60 -10.77
N VAL A 198 -26.17 12.25 -10.34
CA VAL A 198 -26.35 13.70 -10.47
C VAL A 198 -25.42 14.47 -9.52
N GLN A 199 -25.02 15.68 -9.93
CA GLN A 199 -24.21 16.59 -9.11
C GLN A 199 -25.04 17.14 -7.95
N SER A 200 -24.49 17.17 -6.73
CA SER A 200 -25.22 17.73 -5.60
C SER A 200 -25.43 19.23 -5.74
N LYS A 201 -26.64 19.70 -5.38
CA LYS A 201 -27.02 21.13 -5.44
C LYS A 201 -26.33 21.98 -4.36
N TYR A 202 -25.95 21.37 -3.23
CA TYR A 202 -25.42 22.08 -2.06
C TYR A 202 -23.89 21.93 -1.92
N ASN A 203 -23.32 20.83 -2.39
CA ASN A 203 -21.87 20.59 -2.34
C ASN A 203 -21.34 20.24 -3.73
N LYS A 204 -20.59 21.17 -4.33
CA LYS A 204 -19.97 21.01 -5.67
C LYS A 204 -18.92 19.88 -5.74
N GLN A 205 -18.50 19.32 -4.61
CA GLN A 205 -17.57 18.19 -4.53
C GLN A 205 -18.27 16.84 -4.30
N ALA A 206 -19.60 16.84 -4.12
CA ALA A 206 -20.37 15.64 -3.85
C ALA A 206 -21.41 15.38 -4.95
N SER A 207 -21.87 14.13 -5.01
CA SER A 207 -22.94 13.68 -5.89
C SER A 207 -24.10 13.14 -5.07
N GLU A 208 -25.30 13.11 -5.62
CA GLU A 208 -26.47 12.46 -5.02
C GLU A 208 -26.65 11.07 -5.65
N ASP A 209 -27.13 10.07 -4.90
CA ASP A 209 -27.27 8.68 -5.37
C ASP A 209 -28.43 8.49 -6.38
N GLU A 210 -28.90 9.57 -6.99
CA GLU A 210 -29.90 9.59 -8.06
C GLU A 210 -29.21 9.50 -9.43
N PRO A 211 -29.65 8.60 -10.32
CA PRO A 211 -29.10 8.48 -11.67
C PRO A 211 -29.56 9.64 -12.57
N ILE A 212 -28.73 10.03 -13.55
CA ILE A 212 -29.15 10.94 -14.63
C ILE A 212 -30.21 10.29 -15.53
N GLU A 213 -31.01 11.11 -16.19
CA GLU A 213 -31.85 10.69 -17.31
C GLU A 213 -30.98 10.11 -18.45
N ASN A 214 -31.51 9.11 -19.17
CA ASN A 214 -30.82 8.43 -20.28
C ASN A 214 -29.44 7.83 -19.92
N GLN A 215 -29.19 7.48 -18.64
CA GLN A 215 -27.87 6.97 -18.22
C GLN A 215 -27.34 5.79 -19.05
N GLN A 216 -28.22 4.92 -19.57
CA GLN A 216 -27.80 3.74 -20.34
C GLN A 216 -27.11 4.10 -21.66
N GLU A 217 -27.56 5.18 -22.30
CA GLU A 217 -26.90 5.71 -23.50
C GLU A 217 -25.47 6.16 -23.17
N TYR A 218 -25.31 6.95 -22.11
CA TYR A 218 -24.01 7.47 -21.68
C TYR A 218 -23.08 6.39 -21.14
N LEU A 219 -23.61 5.38 -20.42
CA LEU A 219 -22.83 4.22 -20.00
C LEU A 219 -22.29 3.45 -21.22
N SER A 220 -23.10 3.27 -22.26
CA SER A 220 -22.66 2.65 -23.52
C SER A 220 -21.57 3.47 -24.21
N LEU A 221 -21.70 4.81 -24.25
CA LEU A 221 -20.66 5.69 -24.79
C LEU A 221 -19.35 5.63 -23.99
N ILE A 222 -19.44 5.55 -22.66
CA ILE A 222 -18.27 5.35 -21.80
C ILE A 222 -17.60 4.03 -22.14
N GLU A 223 -18.34 2.91 -22.23
CA GLU A 223 -17.77 1.60 -22.57
C GLU A 223 -17.04 1.61 -23.92
N VAL A 224 -17.64 2.23 -24.95
CA VAL A 224 -16.99 2.42 -26.26
C VAL A 224 -15.69 3.22 -26.10
N HIS A 225 -15.71 4.34 -25.38
CA HIS A 225 -14.51 5.16 -25.15
C HIS A 225 -13.39 4.40 -24.44
N LEU A 226 -13.72 3.60 -23.41
CA LEU A 226 -12.76 2.78 -22.69
C LEU A 226 -12.12 1.74 -23.60
N LYS A 227 -12.93 1.07 -24.43
CA LYS A 227 -12.47 0.07 -25.41
C LYS A 227 -11.55 0.69 -26.45
N GLU A 228 -11.92 1.83 -27.03
CA GLU A 228 -11.11 2.52 -28.03
C GLU A 228 -9.79 3.04 -27.44
N SER A 229 -9.81 3.51 -26.18
CA SER A 229 -8.60 3.92 -25.47
C SER A 229 -7.63 2.75 -25.27
N LEU A 230 -8.15 1.55 -24.94
CA LEU A 230 -7.34 0.34 -24.83
C LEU A 230 -6.79 -0.11 -26.19
N ASN A 231 -7.61 -0.06 -27.25
CA ASN A 231 -7.17 -0.36 -28.61
C ASN A 231 -6.04 0.56 -29.06
N LEU A 232 -6.17 1.87 -28.82
CA LEU A 232 -5.12 2.84 -29.15
C LEU A 232 -3.84 2.55 -28.35
N TYR A 233 -3.95 2.29 -27.05
CA TYR A 233 -2.81 1.89 -26.23
C TYR A 233 -2.07 0.67 -26.82
N ASN A 234 -2.79 -0.38 -27.18
CA ASN A 234 -2.20 -1.59 -27.75
C ASN A 234 -1.48 -1.30 -29.07
N ARG A 235 -2.11 -0.53 -29.97
CA ARG A 235 -1.49 -0.10 -31.23
C ARG A 235 -0.21 0.71 -31.02
N LEU A 236 -0.20 1.63 -30.04
CA LEU A 236 1.00 2.41 -29.71
C LEU A 236 2.14 1.49 -29.24
N VAL A 237 1.84 0.51 -28.39
CA VAL A 237 2.83 -0.47 -27.93
C VAL A 237 3.34 -1.33 -29.08
N GLU A 238 2.46 -1.77 -29.99
CA GLU A 238 2.82 -2.59 -31.16
C GLU A 238 3.80 -1.87 -32.10
N VAL A 239 3.63 -0.55 -32.31
CA VAL A 239 4.56 0.24 -33.13
C VAL A 239 5.82 0.71 -32.38
N GLY A 240 6.03 0.21 -31.16
CA GLY A 240 7.26 0.43 -30.40
C GLY A 240 7.28 1.67 -29.50
N VAL A 241 6.13 2.33 -29.25
CA VAL A 241 6.07 3.43 -28.28
C VAL A 241 6.36 2.90 -26.88
N ALA A 242 7.23 3.59 -26.15
CA ALA A 242 7.55 3.25 -24.76
C ALA A 242 6.26 3.19 -23.91
N LYS A 243 6.05 2.08 -23.19
CA LYS A 243 4.83 1.84 -22.39
C LYS A 243 4.48 2.97 -21.42
N GLU A 244 5.51 3.62 -20.87
CA GLU A 244 5.37 4.76 -19.96
C GLU A 244 4.76 6.00 -20.59
N LEU A 245 4.93 6.18 -21.91
CA LEU A 245 4.30 7.22 -22.71
C LEU A 245 2.96 6.75 -23.26
N ALA A 246 2.89 5.53 -23.82
CA ALA A 246 1.68 4.97 -24.40
C ALA A 246 0.51 4.94 -23.41
N ARG A 247 0.76 4.62 -22.14
CA ARG A 247 -0.27 4.61 -21.08
C ARG A 247 -0.95 5.97 -20.85
N GLY A 248 -0.39 7.07 -21.37
CA GLY A 248 -0.98 8.41 -21.25
C GLY A 248 -2.34 8.56 -21.91
N VAL A 249 -2.68 7.68 -22.87
CA VAL A 249 -4.01 7.66 -23.51
C VAL A 249 -5.08 6.97 -22.66
N LEU A 250 -4.69 6.28 -21.58
CA LEU A 250 -5.61 5.51 -20.76
C LEU A 250 -6.40 6.42 -19.80
N PRO A 251 -7.73 6.25 -19.70
CA PRO A 251 -8.60 7.14 -18.93
C PRO A 251 -8.49 6.93 -17.40
N GLN A 252 -8.98 7.91 -16.63
CA GLN A 252 -8.97 7.87 -15.16
C GLN A 252 -9.82 6.74 -14.55
N PHE A 253 -10.72 6.14 -15.33
CA PHE A 253 -11.50 4.96 -14.92
C PHE A 253 -10.65 3.69 -14.87
N MET A 254 -9.44 3.72 -15.39
CA MET A 254 -8.51 2.61 -15.30
C MET A 254 -8.26 2.23 -13.83
N LYS A 255 -8.41 0.94 -13.51
CA LYS A 255 -8.13 0.42 -12.17
C LYS A 255 -6.64 0.34 -11.95
N THR A 256 -6.18 0.62 -10.75
CA THR A 256 -4.80 0.44 -10.30
C THR A 256 -4.80 -0.38 -9.02
N ARG A 257 -3.67 -1.01 -8.74
CA ARG A 257 -3.47 -1.81 -7.54
C ARG A 257 -2.25 -1.30 -6.78
N PHE A 258 -2.34 -1.26 -5.46
CA PHE A 258 -1.23 -0.88 -4.61
C PHE A 258 -1.28 -1.56 -3.24
N TYR A 259 -0.10 -1.76 -2.66
CA TYR A 259 0.03 -2.01 -1.22
C TYR A 259 -0.02 -0.68 -0.47
N TRP A 260 -0.66 -0.68 0.69
CA TRP A 260 -0.71 0.43 1.63
C TRP A 260 -0.41 -0.06 3.04
N THR A 261 0.74 0.32 3.60
CA THR A 261 1.09 0.06 5.00
C THR A 261 0.99 1.34 5.80
N VAL A 262 0.23 1.33 6.88
CA VAL A 262 -0.22 2.55 7.56
C VAL A 262 -0.33 2.34 9.07
N PRO A 263 0.14 3.30 9.90
CA PRO A 263 -0.07 3.25 11.35
C PRO A 263 -1.49 3.67 11.72
N ARG A 264 -1.96 3.21 12.87
CA ARG A 264 -3.32 3.40 13.37
C ARG A 264 -3.75 4.85 13.38
N ILE A 265 -2.88 5.73 13.89
CA ILE A 265 -3.14 7.18 13.93
C ILE A 265 -3.43 7.77 12.54
N SER A 266 -2.74 7.31 11.49
CA SER A 266 -3.04 7.79 10.13
C SER A 266 -4.23 7.06 9.51
N LEU A 267 -4.45 5.80 9.88
CA LEU A 267 -5.58 5.01 9.39
C LEU A 267 -6.91 5.55 9.91
N ASP A 268 -6.99 5.89 11.19
CA ASP A 268 -8.18 6.45 11.80
C ASP A 268 -8.46 7.86 11.26
N ASN A 269 -7.42 8.66 10.95
CA ASN A 269 -7.58 9.94 10.25
C ASN A 269 -8.08 9.74 8.81
N PHE A 270 -7.61 8.69 8.12
CA PHE A 270 -8.16 8.33 6.82
C PHE A 270 -9.66 7.99 6.94
N ILE A 271 -10.03 7.13 7.90
CA ILE A 271 -11.42 6.72 8.12
C ILE A 271 -12.28 7.95 8.43
N SER A 272 -11.88 8.81 9.37
CA SER A 272 -12.67 9.99 9.76
C SER A 272 -12.92 10.95 8.59
N LEU A 273 -11.90 11.22 7.77
CA LEU A 273 -12.02 12.13 6.63
C LEU A 273 -12.76 11.53 5.43
N ARG A 274 -12.74 10.21 5.27
CA ARG A 274 -13.30 9.52 4.10
C ARG A 274 -14.66 8.89 4.36
N GLU A 275 -15.05 8.66 5.60
CA GLU A 275 -16.41 8.25 5.98
C GLU A 275 -17.43 9.40 5.84
N ASP A 276 -16.98 10.66 5.82
CA ASP A 276 -17.85 11.83 5.68
C ASP A 276 -18.77 11.74 4.45
N ARG A 277 -20.04 12.10 4.63
CA ARG A 277 -21.07 12.12 3.56
C ARG A 277 -20.68 12.98 2.35
N HIS A 278 -19.81 13.96 2.56
CA HIS A 278 -19.27 14.86 1.54
C HIS A 278 -18.08 14.28 0.77
N ALA A 279 -17.47 13.20 1.27
CA ALA A 279 -16.46 12.47 0.51
C ALA A 279 -17.13 11.75 -0.68
N GLN A 280 -16.38 11.62 -1.77
CA GLN A 280 -16.82 10.87 -2.94
C GLN A 280 -17.18 9.43 -2.55
N LYS A 281 -18.32 8.93 -3.06
CA LYS A 281 -18.86 7.60 -2.70
C LYS A 281 -17.82 6.49 -2.80
N GLU A 282 -17.05 6.48 -3.90
CA GLU A 282 -16.09 5.40 -4.16
C GLU A 282 -15.03 5.29 -3.06
N ILE A 283 -14.41 6.39 -2.62
CA ILE A 283 -13.42 6.36 -1.52
C ILE A 283 -14.08 6.15 -0.15
N ARG A 284 -15.33 6.58 0.01
CA ARG A 284 -16.11 6.36 1.24
C ARG A 284 -16.41 4.89 1.47
N GLU A 285 -16.77 4.15 0.43
CA GLU A 285 -16.98 2.69 0.53
C GLU A 285 -15.71 1.96 0.97
N PHE A 286 -14.54 2.37 0.49
CA PHE A 286 -13.26 1.84 0.98
C PHE A 286 -13.02 2.16 2.46
N ALA A 287 -13.31 3.38 2.91
CA ALA A 287 -13.18 3.77 4.32
C ALA A 287 -14.10 2.95 5.23
N LEU A 288 -15.34 2.72 4.82
CA LEU A 288 -16.30 1.88 5.52
C LEU A 288 -15.83 0.41 5.57
N ALA A 289 -15.31 -0.12 4.46
CA ALA A 289 -14.75 -1.47 4.40
C ALA A 289 -13.57 -1.61 5.39
N ILE A 290 -12.62 -0.67 5.40
CA ILE A 290 -11.51 -0.65 6.35
C ILE A 290 -12.02 -0.62 7.79
N LYS A 291 -12.93 0.31 8.11
CA LYS A 291 -13.51 0.45 9.44
C LYS A 291 -14.17 -0.85 9.91
N SER A 292 -14.82 -1.58 9.01
CA SER A 292 -15.41 -2.88 9.35
C SER A 292 -14.37 -3.99 9.57
N MET A 293 -13.20 -3.92 8.90
CA MET A 293 -12.12 -4.89 9.05
C MET A 293 -11.33 -4.71 10.35
N VAL A 294 -11.06 -3.47 10.75
CA VAL A 294 -10.08 -3.15 11.82
C VAL A 294 -10.64 -2.21 12.90
N GLY A 295 -11.93 -1.88 12.83
CA GLY A 295 -12.59 -0.93 13.73
C GLY A 295 -12.14 0.52 13.55
N TYR A 296 -12.61 1.39 14.44
CA TYR A 296 -12.17 2.78 14.59
C TYR A 296 -11.81 3.01 16.07
N LYS A 297 -10.54 3.35 16.38
CA LYS A 297 -10.04 3.59 17.74
C LYS A 297 -10.04 5.08 18.07
N GLY A 298 -10.06 5.93 17.04
CA GLY A 298 -10.18 7.39 17.17
C GLY A 298 -8.83 8.08 17.04
N THR A 299 -8.85 9.25 16.39
CA THR A 299 -7.69 10.12 16.28
C THR A 299 -7.88 11.41 17.05
N GLU A 300 -6.80 11.85 17.70
CA GLU A 300 -6.58 13.24 18.15
C GLU A 300 -7.48 13.82 19.26
N LYS A 301 -8.42 13.09 19.89
CA LYS A 301 -9.09 13.62 21.11
C LYS A 301 -8.16 13.88 22.31
N LYS A 302 -6.86 13.55 22.21
CA LYS A 302 -5.84 13.91 23.21
C LYS A 302 -5.10 15.22 22.93
N ALA A 303 -5.22 15.79 21.72
CA ALA A 303 -4.61 17.07 21.39
C ALA A 303 -5.70 18.15 21.31
N SER A 304 -6.11 18.64 22.47
CA SER A 304 -6.77 19.93 22.59
C SER A 304 -5.79 21.01 22.12
N PHE A 305 -5.94 21.49 20.90
CA PHE A 305 -5.36 22.77 20.45
C PHE A 305 -6.32 23.91 20.80
#